data_AF-A0AAD1TIM7-F1
#
_entry.id   AF-A0AAD1TIM7-F1
#
_cell.length_a   1.000
_cell.length_b   1.000
_cell.length_c   1.000
_cell.angle_alpha   90.00
_cell.angle_beta   90.00
_cell.angle_gamma   90.00
#
_symmetry.space_group_name_H-M   'P 1'
#
loop_
_entity.id
_entity.type
_entity.pdbx_description
1 polymer ?
#
loop_
_entity_poly.entity_id
_entity_poly.type
_entity_poly.pdbx_seq_one_letter_code
_entity_poly.pdbx_strand_id
1 'polypeptide(L)'
;MDISMETRGRVKLRKTMPGEKAKDAGLTLPEEMKRAMFECLDRFHHEIRSQAIEKILLMFAVIQPNSLVVATEKDIRNYTPKLTEIFDKFSNEDMFREIERLWRHLEAAKISVEEAKK
;
A
#
# COMPACT_ATOMS: atom_id res chain seq x y z
N MET A 1 -29.44 -30.25 52.65
CA MET A 1 -29.10 -30.83 51.34
C MET A 1 -28.79 -29.67 50.42
N ASP A 2 -27.52 -29.35 50.22
CA ASP A 2 -27.10 -28.29 49.32
C ASP A 2 -27.13 -28.81 47.88
N ILE A 3 -27.95 -28.19 47.03
CA ILE A 3 -28.04 -28.51 45.61
C ILE A 3 -27.10 -27.54 44.89
N SER A 4 -25.94 -28.04 44.45
CA SER A 4 -25.03 -27.26 43.59
C SER A 4 -25.58 -27.26 42.16
N MET A 5 -26.05 -26.10 41.68
CA MET A 5 -26.37 -25.89 40.27
C MET A 5 -25.12 -25.42 39.53
N GLU A 6 -24.56 -26.26 38.66
CA GLU A 6 -23.49 -25.85 37.75
C GLU A 6 -24.03 -24.86 36.69
N THR A 7 -23.54 -23.63 36.71
CA THR A 7 -23.83 -22.63 35.68
C THR A 7 -23.05 -22.93 34.40
N ARG A 8 -23.60 -23.77 33.52
CA ARG A 8 -23.11 -23.92 32.14
C ARG A 8 -23.37 -22.62 31.36
N GLY A 9 -22.30 -21.91 31.00
CA GLY A 9 -22.34 -20.70 30.19
C GLY A 9 -23.06 -20.93 28.86
N ARG A 10 -24.03 -20.07 28.54
CA ARG A 10 -24.78 -20.12 27.29
C ARG A 10 -23.96 -19.43 26.20
N VAL A 11 -23.27 -20.22 25.36
CA VAL A 11 -22.56 -19.69 24.18
C VAL A 11 -23.59 -19.21 23.16
N LYS A 12 -23.63 -17.90 22.88
CA LYS A 12 -24.46 -17.34 21.81
C LYS A 12 -23.83 -17.69 20.46
N LEU A 13 -24.23 -18.81 19.86
CA LEU A 13 -23.89 -19.13 18.48
C LEU A 13 -24.73 -18.23 17.55
N ARG A 14 -24.08 -17.40 16.74
CA ARG A 14 -24.78 -16.61 15.72
C ARG A 14 -25.33 -17.59 14.67
N LYS A 15 -26.66 -17.72 14.57
CA LYS A 15 -27.28 -18.55 13.52
C LYS A 15 -27.06 -17.86 12.18
N THR A 16 -26.42 -18.58 11.25
CA THR A 16 -26.27 -18.11 9.86
C THR A 16 -27.60 -18.31 9.14
N MET A 17 -28.13 -17.26 8.51
CA MET A 17 -29.40 -17.30 7.78
C MET A 17 -29.18 -17.85 6.35
N PRO A 18 -30.14 -18.57 5.76
CA PRO A 18 -30.08 -18.95 4.35
C PRO A 18 -29.93 -17.69 3.48
N GLY A 19 -28.83 -17.57 2.74
CA GLY A 19 -28.50 -16.40 1.93
C GLY A 19 -27.31 -15.57 2.44
N GLU A 20 -26.85 -15.80 3.68
CA GLU A 20 -25.64 -15.15 4.21
C GLU A 20 -24.35 -15.76 3.63
N LYS A 21 -24.37 -17.03 3.21
CA LYS A 21 -23.22 -17.64 2.54
C LYS A 21 -23.41 -17.54 1.04
N ALA A 22 -22.32 -17.25 0.32
CA ALA A 22 -22.31 -17.15 -1.13
C ALA A 22 -22.84 -18.41 -1.85
N LYS A 23 -22.74 -19.59 -1.22
CA LYS A 23 -23.24 -20.88 -1.70
C LYS A 23 -24.78 -21.01 -1.64
N ASP A 24 -25.44 -20.13 -0.89
CA ASP A 24 -26.89 -20.17 -0.68
C ASP A 24 -27.65 -19.47 -1.83
N ALA A 25 -26.94 -18.84 -2.78
CA ALA A 25 -27.53 -18.09 -3.88
C ALA A 25 -28.08 -18.96 -5.02
N GLY A 26 -27.82 -20.28 -5.00
CA GLY A 26 -28.35 -21.21 -6.02
C GLY A 26 -27.85 -20.92 -7.43
N LEU A 27 -26.63 -20.40 -7.57
CA LEU A 27 -26.05 -20.02 -8.86
C LEU A 27 -25.74 -21.26 -9.70
N THR A 28 -25.90 -21.10 -11.02
CA THR A 28 -25.42 -22.12 -11.96
C THR A 28 -23.90 -22.10 -12.04
N LEU A 29 -23.27 -23.24 -12.37
CA LEU A 29 -21.81 -23.37 -12.48
C LEU A 29 -21.14 -22.23 -13.31
N PRO A 30 -21.69 -21.80 -14.46
CA PRO A 30 -21.11 -20.69 -15.23
C PRO A 30 -21.18 -19.34 -14.50
N GLU A 31 -22.22 -19.10 -13.72
CA GLU A 31 -22.38 -17.87 -12.94
C GLU A 31 -21.42 -17.84 -11.75
N GLU A 32 -21.19 -18.99 -11.10
CA GLU A 32 -20.16 -19.12 -10.06
C GLU A 32 -18.77 -18.83 -10.62
N MET A 33 -18.43 -19.38 -11.81
CA MET A 33 -17.17 -19.11 -12.48
C MET A 33 -17.01 -17.62 -12.84
N LYS A 34 -18.06 -17.01 -13.41
CA LYS A 34 -18.04 -15.58 -13.78
C LYS A 34 -17.88 -14.69 -12.55
N ARG A 35 -18.54 -15.02 -11.44
CA ARG A 35 -18.39 -14.31 -10.16
C ARG A 35 -16.98 -14.45 -9.59
N ALA A 36 -16.43 -15.66 -9.56
CA ALA A 36 -15.06 -15.89 -9.08
C ALA A 36 -14.04 -15.12 -9.91
N MET A 37 -14.25 -15.03 -11.22
CA MET A 37 -13.41 -14.21 -12.11
C MET A 37 -13.49 -12.72 -11.75
N PHE A 38 -14.69 -12.17 -11.54
CA PHE A 38 -14.84 -10.77 -11.14
C PHE A 38 -14.24 -10.48 -9.77
N GLU A 39 -14.40 -11.38 -8.80
CA GLU A 39 -13.78 -11.26 -7.48
C GLU A 39 -12.24 -11.29 -7.56
N CYS A 40 -11.67 -12.06 -8.50
CA CYS A 40 -10.25 -12.02 -8.80
C CYS A 40 -9.83 -10.67 -9.42
N LEU A 41 -10.61 -10.16 -10.38
CA LEU A 41 -10.33 -8.86 -11.01
C LEU A 41 -10.44 -7.71 -10.00
N ASP A 42 -11.42 -7.72 -9.11
CA ASP A 42 -11.58 -6.72 -8.06
C ASP A 42 -10.41 -6.74 -7.07
N ARG A 43 -9.96 -7.94 -6.67
CA ARG A 43 -8.76 -8.10 -5.83
C ARG A 43 -7.51 -7.56 -6.53
N PHE A 44 -7.32 -7.91 -7.80
CA PHE A 44 -6.19 -7.42 -8.59
C PHE A 44 -6.22 -5.90 -8.76
N HIS A 45 -7.39 -5.33 -9.06
CA HIS A 45 -7.58 -3.89 -9.13
C HIS A 45 -7.29 -3.20 -7.80
N HIS A 46 -7.71 -3.82 -6.68
CA HIS A 46 -7.42 -3.31 -5.36
C HIS A 46 -5.93 -3.33 -5.07
N GLU A 47 -5.23 -4.45 -5.27
CA GLU A 47 -3.79 -4.58 -5.04
C GLU A 47 -2.97 -3.58 -5.86
N ILE A 48 -3.32 -3.38 -7.13
CA ILE A 48 -2.66 -2.37 -7.97
C ILE A 48 -2.93 -0.96 -7.44
N ARG A 49 -4.20 -0.61 -7.17
CA ARG A 49 -4.55 0.76 -6.77
C ARG A 49 -4.05 1.12 -5.38
N SER A 50 -4.12 0.21 -4.41
CA SER A 50 -3.75 0.52 -3.02
C SER A 50 -2.27 0.29 -2.76
N GLN A 51 -1.73 -0.88 -3.08
CA GLN A 51 -0.39 -1.25 -2.65
C GLN A 51 0.68 -0.85 -3.65
N ALA A 52 0.45 -1.09 -4.95
CA ALA A 52 1.48 -0.81 -5.96
C ALA A 52 1.71 0.69 -6.14
N ILE A 53 0.63 1.50 -6.20
CA ILE A 53 0.73 2.96 -6.34
C ILE A 53 1.42 3.58 -5.12
N GLU A 54 1.03 3.21 -3.89
CA GLU A 54 1.69 3.72 -2.68
C GLU A 54 3.17 3.34 -2.63
N LYS A 55 3.51 2.09 -2.98
CA LYS A 55 4.91 1.66 -3.06
C LYS A 55 5.68 2.49 -4.09
N ILE A 56 5.09 2.76 -5.26
CA ILE A 56 5.70 3.62 -6.30
C ILE A 56 5.92 5.03 -5.78
N LEU A 57 4.94 5.62 -5.11
CA LEU A 57 5.07 6.96 -4.51
C LEU A 57 6.19 7.01 -3.48
N LEU A 58 6.29 6.01 -2.60
CA LEU A 58 7.37 5.91 -1.62
C LEU A 58 8.75 5.73 -2.26
N MET A 59 8.83 5.01 -3.39
CA MET A 59 10.08 4.80 -4.13
C MET A 59 10.56 6.11 -4.79
N PHE A 60 9.65 6.90 -5.35
CA PHE A 60 9.98 8.18 -5.99
C PHE A 60 10.00 9.38 -5.04
N ALA A 61 9.63 9.22 -3.77
CA ALA A 61 9.63 10.30 -2.78
C ALA A 61 10.97 11.05 -2.71
N VAL A 62 12.08 10.38 -2.98
CA VAL A 62 13.45 10.93 -2.92
C VAL A 62 13.74 11.98 -4.00
N ILE A 63 13.02 11.92 -5.12
CA ILE A 63 13.17 12.87 -6.24
C ILE A 63 12.03 13.89 -6.29
N GLN A 64 10.98 13.70 -5.48
CA GLN A 64 9.87 14.64 -5.45
C GLN A 64 10.32 15.96 -4.80
N PRO A 65 10.09 17.11 -5.46
CA PRO A 65 10.56 18.41 -4.95
C PRO A 65 10.08 18.73 -3.53
N ASN A 66 8.79 18.48 -3.24
CA ASN A 66 8.20 18.72 -1.92
C ASN A 66 8.86 17.90 -0.80
N SER A 67 9.23 16.66 -1.09
CA SER A 67 9.91 15.76 -0.17
C SER A 67 11.40 16.13 -0.05
N LEU A 68 12.06 16.46 -1.15
CA LEU A 68 13.49 16.78 -1.20
C LEU A 68 13.83 18.12 -0.53
N VAL A 69 12.91 19.09 -0.55
CA VAL A 69 13.08 20.37 0.18
C VAL A 69 13.13 20.17 1.70
N VAL A 70 12.46 19.13 2.24
CA VAL A 70 12.40 18.84 3.68
C VAL A 70 13.36 17.73 4.09
N ALA A 71 13.89 16.96 3.13
CA ALA A 71 14.74 15.81 3.39
C ALA A 71 16.12 16.20 3.93
N THR A 72 16.65 15.39 4.83
CA THR A 72 18.05 15.45 5.28
C THR A 72 18.93 14.58 4.36
N GLU A 73 20.24 14.84 4.30
CA GLU A 73 21.19 13.96 3.57
C GLU A 73 21.07 12.49 4.01
N LYS A 74 20.84 12.24 5.31
CA LYS A 74 20.58 10.89 5.85
C LYS A 74 19.34 10.24 5.26
N ASP A 75 18.29 11.02 5.06
CA ASP A 75 17.04 10.54 4.47
C ASP A 75 17.29 10.15 3.01
N ILE A 76 17.97 11.02 2.25
CA ILE A 76 18.35 10.74 0.86
C ILE A 76 19.13 9.43 0.77
N ARG A 77 20.17 9.22 1.59
CA ARG A 77 20.94 7.96 1.62
C ARG A 77 20.09 6.73 1.94
N ASN A 78 19.09 6.86 2.82
CA ASN A 78 18.22 5.75 3.20
C ASN A 78 17.23 5.37 2.09
N TYR A 79 16.82 6.33 1.26
CA TYR A 79 15.84 6.07 0.21
C TYR A 79 16.46 5.79 -1.16
N THR A 80 17.68 6.27 -1.46
CA THR A 80 18.37 5.99 -2.74
C THR A 80 18.39 4.51 -3.11
N PRO A 81 18.69 3.56 -2.20
CA PRO A 81 18.69 2.13 -2.55
C PRO A 81 17.34 1.62 -3.05
N LYS A 82 16.22 2.15 -2.52
CA LYS A 82 14.87 1.76 -2.93
C LYS A 82 14.55 2.21 -4.36
N LEU A 83 15.15 3.32 -4.79
CA LEU A 83 15.02 3.82 -6.15
C LEU A 83 15.91 2.98 -7.10
N THR A 84 17.14 2.69 -6.70
CA THR A 84 18.09 1.90 -7.49
C THR A 84 17.64 0.45 -7.69
N GLU A 85 16.93 -0.15 -6.73
CA GLU A 85 16.40 -1.53 -6.83
C GLU A 85 15.51 -1.75 -8.06
N ILE A 86 14.82 -0.71 -8.55
CA ILE A 86 14.01 -0.79 -9.78
C ILE A 86 14.85 -0.53 -11.03
N PHE A 87 15.87 0.32 -10.89
CA PHE A 87 16.70 0.78 -11.97
C PHE A 87 18.08 0.15 -11.87
N ASP A 88 18.19 -1.13 -12.26
CA ASP A 88 19.43 -1.91 -12.39
C ASP A 88 20.53 -1.27 -13.28
N LYS A 89 20.23 -0.10 -13.85
CA LYS A 89 21.13 0.65 -14.73
C LYS A 89 22.10 1.56 -13.98
N PHE A 90 21.80 1.94 -12.74
CA PHE A 90 22.59 2.91 -12.00
C PHE A 90 23.16 2.31 -10.71
N SER A 91 24.36 2.73 -10.30
CA SER A 91 24.84 2.40 -8.97
C SER A 91 24.17 3.29 -7.92
N ASN A 92 24.13 2.84 -6.67
CA ASN A 92 23.60 3.64 -5.56
C ASN A 92 24.35 4.98 -5.40
N GLU A 93 25.66 4.97 -5.63
CA GLU A 93 26.49 6.17 -5.50
C GLU A 93 26.23 7.17 -6.64
N ASP A 94 26.04 6.68 -7.87
CA ASP A 94 25.71 7.55 -9.01
C ASP A 94 24.33 8.18 -8.81
N MET A 95 23.33 7.39 -8.40
CA MET A 95 21.99 7.90 -8.08
C MET A 95 22.03 8.90 -6.94
N PHE A 96 22.81 8.64 -5.89
CA PHE A 96 22.97 9.57 -4.78
C PHE A 96 23.52 10.92 -5.24
N ARG A 97 24.56 10.92 -6.08
CA ARG A 97 25.14 12.16 -6.62
C ARG A 97 24.15 12.96 -7.47
N GLU A 98 23.34 12.28 -8.26
CA GLU A 98 22.30 12.97 -9.07
C GLU A 98 21.19 13.54 -8.19
N ILE A 99 20.77 12.83 -7.14
CA ILE A 99 19.78 13.36 -6.18
C ILE A 99 20.36 14.56 -5.41
N GLU A 100 21.61 14.51 -4.97
CA GLU A 100 22.28 15.66 -4.36
C GLU A 100 22.34 16.86 -5.31
N ARG A 101 22.61 16.62 -6.60
CA ARG A 101 22.63 17.67 -7.61
C ARG A 101 21.26 18.32 -7.76
N LEU A 102 20.19 17.52 -7.81
CA LEU A 102 18.81 18.01 -7.81
C LEU A 102 18.52 18.85 -6.57
N TRP A 103 18.95 18.39 -5.40
CA TRP A 103 18.76 19.10 -4.14
C TRP A 103 19.43 20.48 -4.16
N ARG A 104 20.68 20.58 -4.63
CA ARG A 104 21.38 21.86 -4.80
C ARG A 104 20.68 22.80 -5.78
N HIS A 105 20.09 22.26 -6.85
CA HIS A 105 19.31 23.05 -7.80
C HIS A 105 18.03 23.60 -7.16
N LEU A 106 17.33 22.81 -6.34
CA LEU A 106 16.16 23.27 -5.60
C LEU A 106 16.53 24.37 -4.58
N GLU A 107 17.63 24.18 -3.87
CA GLU A 107 18.15 25.17 -2.90
C GLU A 107 18.52 26.49 -3.60
N ALA A 108 19.23 26.42 -4.72
CA ALA A 108 19.59 27.60 -5.51
C ALA A 108 18.37 28.35 -6.07
N ALA A 109 17.30 27.61 -6.41
CA ALA A 109 16.05 28.17 -6.90
C ALA A 109 15.19 28.81 -5.79
N LYS A 110 15.57 28.68 -4.52
CA LYS A 110 14.80 29.16 -3.34
C LYS A 110 13.35 28.68 -3.33
N ILE A 111 13.10 27.48 -3.86
CA ILE A 111 11.75 26.93 -3.98
C ILE A 111 11.21 26.67 -2.58
N SER A 112 10.09 27.31 -2.25
CA SER A 112 9.39 27.08 -0.99
C SER A 112 8.61 25.76 -1.03
N VAL A 113 8.33 25.19 0.15
CA VAL A 113 7.49 23.97 0.28
C VAL A 113 6.10 24.16 -0.35
N GLU A 114 5.59 25.39 -0.40
CA GLU A 114 4.31 25.77 -1.02
C GLU A 114 4.36 25.71 -2.56
N GLU A 115 5.46 26.15 -3.17
CA GLU A 115 5.66 26.09 -4.63
C GLU A 115 5.96 24.68 -5.11
N ALA A 116 6.60 23.86 -4.28
CA ALA A 116 6.92 22.47 -4.58
C ALA A 116 5.72 21.50 -4.54
N LYS A 117 4.56 21.95 -4.04
CA LYS A 117 3.31 21.17 -3.96
C LYS A 117 2.37 21.33 -5.16
N LYS A 118 2.65 22.28 -6.06
CA LYS A 118 1.88 22.50 -7.30
C LYS A 118 2.15 21.39 -8.32
#